data_AF-A0A350YZ88-F1
#
_entry.id   AF-A0A350YZ88-F1
#
_cell.length_a   1.000
_cell.length_b   1.000
_cell.length_c   1.000
_cell.angle_alpha   90.00
_cell.angle_beta   90.00
_cell.angle_gamma   90.00
#
_symmetry.space_group_name_H-M   'P 1'
#
loop_
_entity.id
_entity.type
_entity.pdbx_description
1 polymer ?
#
loop_
_entity_poly.entity_id
_entity_poly.type
_entity_poly.pdbx_seq_one_letter_code
_entity_poly.pdbx_strand_id
1 'polypeptide(L)'
;RFDHAAIFMLIAGTYTPFLLTTIRGPLAWTFFGIIWAVAITGMVIRSIYLFRFRRLMVFIYLIMGWMFVFMINSMIKSLPPLSLMFLFAGGLSYSIGVIFYAWRKLPFGHGIWHLFVLGGSIAHFFSVIYSVA
;
A
#
# COMPACT_ATOMS: atom_id res chain seq x y z
N ARG A 1 -6.23 -9.81 -14.78
CA ARG A 1 -4.79 -10.19 -14.85
C ARG A 1 -3.93 -8.99 -14.44
N PHE A 2 -4.04 -7.84 -15.12
CA PHE A 2 -3.30 -6.62 -14.79
C PHE A 2 -3.76 -5.93 -13.49
N ASP A 3 -5.04 -6.00 -13.16
CA ASP A 3 -5.63 -5.27 -12.02
C ASP A 3 -5.02 -5.65 -10.65
N HIS A 4 -4.70 -6.94 -10.43
CA HIS A 4 -4.06 -7.39 -9.19
C HIS A 4 -2.54 -7.21 -9.16
N ALA A 5 -1.89 -7.18 -10.33
CA ALA A 5 -0.48 -6.81 -10.43
C ALA A 5 -0.30 -5.31 -10.12
N ALA A 6 -1.27 -4.50 -10.55
CA ALA A 6 -1.31 -3.07 -10.27
C ALA A 6 -1.35 -2.76 -8.77
N ILE A 7 -1.98 -3.60 -7.94
CA ILE A 7 -1.99 -3.40 -6.48
C ILE A 7 -0.59 -3.56 -5.86
N PHE A 8 0.20 -4.57 -6.28
CA PHE A 8 1.58 -4.73 -5.80
C PHE A 8 2.44 -3.51 -6.17
N MET A 9 2.31 -3.06 -7.42
CA MET A 9 3.02 -1.88 -7.93
C MET A 9 2.55 -0.59 -7.24
N LEU A 10 1.26 -0.45 -6.97
CA LEU A 10 0.69 0.69 -6.28
C LEU A 10 1.28 0.80 -4.86
N ILE A 11 1.30 -0.31 -4.12
CA ILE A 11 1.90 -0.33 -2.78
C ILE A 11 3.39 0.01 -2.87
N ALA A 12 4.18 -0.66 -3.71
CA ALA A 12 5.60 -0.33 -3.84
C ALA A 12 5.85 1.14 -4.26
N GLY A 13 5.00 1.66 -5.15
CA GLY A 13 5.02 3.03 -5.63
C GLY A 13 4.75 4.05 -4.53
N THR A 14 3.81 3.80 -3.61
CA THR A 14 3.52 4.73 -2.51
C THR A 14 4.67 4.83 -1.50
N TYR A 15 5.42 3.74 -1.26
CA TYR A 15 6.57 3.74 -0.36
C TYR A 15 7.82 4.43 -0.94
N THR A 16 8.03 4.31 -2.25
CA THR A 16 9.22 4.80 -2.95
C THR A 16 9.56 6.27 -2.64
N PRO A 17 8.64 7.25 -2.72
CA PRO A 17 8.95 8.64 -2.39
C PRO A 17 9.40 8.79 -0.94
N PHE A 18 8.69 8.24 0.04
CA PHE A 18 9.06 8.37 1.46
C PHE A 18 10.43 7.78 1.79
N LEU A 19 10.75 6.63 1.20
CA LEU A 19 12.01 5.93 1.44
C LEU A 19 13.18 6.67 0.79
N LEU A 20 13.04 7.09 -0.47
CA LEU A 20 14.14 7.66 -1.24
C LEU A 20 14.33 9.18 -1.03
N THR A 21 13.27 9.92 -0.67
CA THR A 21 13.37 11.39 -0.54
C THR A 21 13.38 11.87 0.91
N THR A 22 12.50 11.35 1.78
CA THR A 22 12.32 11.86 3.15
C THR A 22 13.24 11.18 4.15
N ILE A 23 13.15 9.85 4.28
CA ILE A 23 13.85 9.12 5.36
C ILE A 23 15.34 8.99 5.05
N ARG A 24 15.67 8.55 3.82
CA ARG A 24 17.05 8.31 3.34
C ARG A 24 17.87 7.37 4.25
N GLY A 25 19.04 6.96 3.76
CA GLY A 25 19.97 6.12 4.51
C GLY A 25 19.73 4.60 4.42
N PRO A 26 20.55 3.79 5.13
CA PRO A 26 20.59 2.33 4.94
C PRO A 26 19.25 1.65 5.23
N LEU A 27 18.56 2.09 6.28
CA LEU A 27 17.27 1.53 6.68
C LEU A 27 16.22 1.73 5.58
N ALA A 28 16.18 2.90 4.95
CA ALA A 28 15.25 3.17 3.87
C ALA A 28 15.53 2.31 2.63
N TRP A 29 16.80 2.10 2.28
CA TRP A 29 17.19 1.20 1.18
C TRP A 29 16.85 -0.26 1.46
N THR A 30 17.03 -0.73 2.70
CA THR A 30 16.63 -2.09 3.11
C THR A 30 15.13 -2.30 2.91
N PHE A 31 14.30 -1.38 3.41
CA PHE A 31 12.84 -1.48 3.23
C PHE A 31 12.43 -1.34 1.76
N PHE A 32 13.10 -0.47 1.00
CA PHE A 32 12.87 -0.33 -0.43
C PHE A 32 13.12 -1.65 -1.16
N GLY A 33 14.26 -2.30 -0.89
CA GLY A 33 14.60 -3.60 -1.46
C GLY A 33 13.60 -4.69 -1.09
N ILE A 34 13.20 -4.78 0.18
CA ILE A 34 12.21 -5.76 0.65
C ILE A 34 10.86 -5.53 -0.04
N ILE A 35 10.34 -4.31 -0.03
CA ILE A 35 9.02 -3.99 -0.59
C ILE A 35 8.99 -4.28 -2.09
N TRP A 36 10.01 -3.87 -2.83
CA TRP A 36 10.09 -4.13 -4.28
C TRP A 36 10.32 -5.61 -4.59
N ALA A 37 11.15 -6.33 -3.83
CA ALA A 37 11.34 -7.76 -4.00
C ALA A 37 10.03 -8.53 -3.79
N VAL A 38 9.27 -8.20 -2.74
CA VAL A 38 7.95 -8.81 -2.49
C VAL A 38 6.95 -8.40 -3.57
N ALA A 39 6.94 -7.15 -4.02
CA ALA A 39 6.06 -6.68 -5.09
C ALA A 39 6.27 -7.44 -6.40
N ILE A 40 7.53 -7.56 -6.84
CA ILE A 40 7.91 -8.26 -8.08
C ILE A 40 7.58 -9.75 -7.94
N THR A 41 7.97 -10.38 -6.83
CA THR A 41 7.71 -11.80 -6.58
C THR A 41 6.20 -12.08 -6.56
N GLY A 42 5.43 -11.27 -5.86
CA GLY A 42 3.98 -11.36 -5.80
C GLY A 42 3.32 -11.19 -7.17
N MET A 43 3.81 -10.24 -7.98
CA MET A 43 3.36 -10.02 -9.36
C MET A 43 3.61 -11.25 -10.24
N VAL A 44 4.82 -11.84 -10.17
CA VAL A 44 5.19 -13.04 -10.94
C VAL A 44 4.32 -14.23 -10.53
N ILE A 45 4.20 -14.51 -9.22
CA ILE A 45 3.37 -15.62 -8.72
C ILE A 45 1.92 -15.45 -9.16
N ARG A 46 1.37 -14.22 -9.11
CA ARG A 46 0.00 -13.94 -9.55
C ARG A 46 -0.19 -14.15 -11.05
N SER A 47 0.82 -13.83 -11.86
CA SER A 47 0.80 -14.01 -13.32
C SER A 47 0.74 -15.49 -13.70
N ILE A 48 1.45 -16.34 -12.95
CA ILE A 48 1.52 -17.79 -13.20
C ILE A 48 0.32 -18.53 -12.55
N TYR A 49 -0.06 -18.19 -11.31
CA TYR A 49 -1.02 -18.93 -10.48
C TYR A 49 -2.31 -18.14 -10.16
N LEU A 50 -3.05 -17.74 -11.19
CA LEU A 50 -4.16 -16.77 -11.17
C LEU A 50 -5.22 -16.93 -10.06
N PHE A 51 -5.66 -18.15 -9.75
CA PHE A 51 -6.86 -18.38 -8.94
C PHE A 51 -6.62 -19.10 -7.61
N ARG A 52 -5.50 -19.83 -7.48
CA ARG A 52 -5.28 -20.73 -6.34
C ARG A 52 -5.02 -19.98 -5.03
N PHE A 53 -4.42 -18.79 -5.10
CA PHE A 53 -3.88 -18.08 -3.92
C PHE A 53 -4.54 -16.74 -3.62
N ARG A 54 -5.79 -16.51 -4.04
CA ARG A 54 -6.46 -15.19 -3.88
C ARG A 54 -6.39 -14.64 -2.44
N ARG A 55 -6.65 -15.47 -1.43
CA ARG A 55 -6.59 -15.06 0.00
C ARG A 55 -5.17 -14.74 0.46
N LEU A 56 -4.20 -15.57 0.07
CA LEU A 56 -2.79 -15.36 0.39
C LEU A 56 -2.28 -14.03 -0.18
N MET A 57 -2.67 -13.70 -1.41
CA MET A 57 -2.28 -12.44 -2.04
C MET A 57 -2.84 -11.23 -1.29
N VAL A 58 -4.10 -11.29 -0.87
CA VAL A 58 -4.73 -10.24 -0.04
C VAL A 58 -3.98 -10.05 1.28
N PHE A 59 -3.57 -11.16 1.91
CA PHE A 59 -2.79 -11.13 3.13
C PHE A 59 -1.41 -10.47 2.91
N ILE A 60 -0.73 -10.81 1.80
CA ILE A 60 0.55 -10.18 1.43
C ILE A 60 0.36 -8.67 1.20
N TYR A 61 -0.72 -8.24 0.53
CA TYR A 61 -1.03 -6.81 0.33
C TYR A 61 -1.17 -6.06 1.65
N LEU A 62 -1.88 -6.64 2.61
CA LEU A 62 -2.06 -6.03 3.93
C LEU A 62 -0.74 -5.94 4.68
N ILE A 63 0.06 -7.02 4.69
CA ILE A 63 1.39 -6.99 5.33
C ILE A 63 2.25 -5.90 4.72
N MET A 64 2.37 -5.88 3.39
CA MET A 64 3.15 -4.87 2.67
C MET A 64 2.62 -3.46 2.94
N GLY A 65 1.31 -3.27 2.91
CA GLY A 65 0.65 -1.99 3.16
C GLY A 65 0.93 -1.44 4.56
N TRP A 66 1.16 -2.29 5.56
CA TRP A 66 1.43 -1.88 6.95
C TRP A 66 2.92 -1.87 7.33
N MET A 67 3.83 -2.16 6.40
CA MET A 67 5.27 -2.15 6.68
C MET A 67 5.79 -0.80 7.17
N PHE A 68 5.12 0.30 6.84
CA PHE A 68 5.48 1.64 7.34
C PHE A 68 5.46 1.74 8.87
N VAL A 69 4.68 0.91 9.58
CA VAL A 69 4.63 0.91 11.05
C VAL A 69 5.98 0.56 11.66
N PHE A 70 6.76 -0.33 11.03
CA PHE A 70 8.11 -0.65 11.50
C PHE A 70 9.07 0.54 11.40
N MET A 71 8.74 1.52 10.56
CA MET A 71 9.50 2.75 10.37
C MET A 71 8.83 3.96 11.02
N ILE A 72 7.79 3.77 11.84
CA ILE A 72 6.96 4.88 12.33
C ILE A 72 7.76 5.94 13.08
N ASN A 73 8.75 5.52 13.88
CA ASN A 73 9.63 6.45 14.61
C ASN A 73 10.46 7.33 13.67
N SER A 74 10.92 6.77 12.54
CA SER A 74 11.66 7.53 11.53
C SER A 74 10.71 8.44 10.74
N MET A 75 9.50 7.98 10.47
CA MET A 75 8.46 8.75 9.79
C MET A 75 8.01 9.95 10.61
N ILE A 76 7.71 9.78 11.91
CA ILE A 76 7.29 10.87 12.80
C ILE A 76 8.36 11.97 12.89
N LYS A 77 9.64 11.59 12.88
CA LYS A 77 10.76 12.55 12.95
C LYS A 77 11.01 13.28 11.63
N SER A 78 10.65 12.68 10.49
CA SER A 78 11.02 13.17 9.17
C SER A 78 9.85 13.76 8.39
N LEU A 79 8.61 13.51 8.79
CA LEU A 79 7.40 13.93 8.08
C LEU A 79 6.58 14.93 8.91
N PRO A 80 5.98 15.94 8.25
CA PRO A 80 5.00 16.81 8.89
C PRO A 80 3.79 16.01 9.40
N PRO A 81 3.16 16.43 10.52
CA PRO A 81 1.98 15.75 11.08
C PRO A 81 0.85 15.56 10.06
N LEU A 82 0.65 16.54 9.17
CA LEU A 82 -0.37 16.47 8.13
C LEU A 82 -0.11 15.34 7.13
N SER A 83 1.14 15.15 6.70
CA SER A 83 1.54 14.04 5.81
C SER A 83 1.27 12.69 6.47
N LEU A 84 1.57 12.55 7.77
CA LEU A 84 1.30 11.32 8.53
C LEU A 84 -0.19 11.04 8.66
N MET A 85 -1.02 12.06 8.95
CA MET A 85 -2.47 11.91 9.02
C MET A 85 -3.04 11.35 7.72
N PHE A 86 -2.63 11.89 6.57
CA PHE A 86 -3.03 11.39 5.26
C PHE A 86 -2.51 9.97 4.99
N LEU A 87 -1.28 9.65 5.41
CA LEU A 87 -0.70 8.32 5.28
C LEU A 87 -1.54 7.27 6.03
N PHE A 88 -1.86 7.56 7.31
CA PHE A 88 -2.68 6.69 8.14
C PHE A 88 -4.11 6.58 7.62
N ALA A 89 -4.72 7.70 7.21
CA ALA A 89 -6.05 7.70 6.62
C ALA A 89 -6.10 6.84 5.35
N GLY A 90 -5.06 6.91 4.51
CA GLY A 90 -4.92 6.06 3.33
C GLY A 90 -4.83 4.58 3.67
N GLY A 91 -3.96 4.22 4.61
CA GLY A 91 -3.80 2.84 5.10
C GLY A 91 -5.09 2.26 5.71
N LEU A 92 -5.83 3.06 6.48
CA LEU A 92 -7.13 2.68 7.03
C LEU A 92 -8.18 2.52 5.92
N SER A 93 -8.23 3.42 4.94
CA SER A 93 -9.15 3.31 3.80
C SER A 93 -8.95 2.01 3.04
N TYR A 94 -7.71 1.64 2.73
CA TYR A 94 -7.42 0.35 2.08
C TYR A 94 -7.82 -0.84 2.97
N SER A 95 -7.52 -0.79 4.26
CA SER A 95 -7.83 -1.88 5.20
C SER A 95 -9.34 -2.11 5.33
N ILE A 96 -10.12 -1.02 5.42
CA ILE A 96 -11.58 -1.08 5.44
C ILE A 96 -12.12 -1.57 4.10
N GLY A 97 -11.56 -1.09 2.98
CA GLY A 97 -11.93 -1.54 1.64
C GLY A 97 -11.81 -3.05 1.46
N VAL A 98 -10.82 -3.69 2.08
CA VAL A 98 -10.63 -5.15 2.02
C VAL A 98 -11.82 -5.92 2.61
N ILE A 99 -12.53 -5.35 3.59
CA ILE A 99 -13.75 -5.96 4.17
C ILE A 99 -14.83 -6.06 3.08
N PHE A 100 -15.07 -4.98 2.34
CA PHE A 100 -16.03 -4.95 1.24
C PHE A 100 -15.61 -5.84 0.06
N TYR A 101 -14.31 -5.94 -0.20
CA TYR A 101 -13.77 -6.87 -1.19
C TYR A 101 -14.02 -8.35 -0.80
N ALA A 102 -13.87 -8.69 0.48
CA ALA A 102 -14.10 -10.05 0.98
C ALA A 102 -15.60 -10.40 1.04
N TRP A 103 -16.48 -9.41 1.17
CA TRP A 103 -17.92 -9.59 1.33
C TRP A 103 -18.62 -9.91 -0.01
N ARG A 104 -18.55 -11.18 -0.43
CA ARG A 104 -19.11 -11.62 -1.72
C ARG A 104 -20.63 -11.53 -1.87
N LYS A 105 -21.38 -11.47 -0.77
CA LYS A 105 -22.86 -11.43 -0.76
C LYS A 105 -23.44 -10.00 -0.88
N LEU A 106 -22.60 -8.97 -0.76
CA LEU A 106 -23.07 -7.58 -0.80
C LEU A 106 -23.25 -7.14 -2.28
N PRO A 107 -24.45 -6.66 -2.68
CA PRO A 107 -24.62 -6.09 -4.01
C PRO A 107 -23.68 -4.89 -4.18
N PHE A 108 -23.03 -4.79 -5.33
CA PHE A 108 -22.03 -3.75 -5.63
C PHE A 108 -20.79 -3.70 -4.71
N GLY A 109 -20.54 -4.74 -3.91
CA GLY A 109 -19.38 -4.76 -2.98
C GLY A 109 -18.02 -4.52 -3.65
N HIS A 110 -17.86 -4.95 -4.92
CA HIS A 110 -16.67 -4.65 -5.70
C HIS A 110 -16.53 -3.17 -6.08
N GLY A 111 -17.64 -2.48 -6.39
CA GLY A 111 -17.63 -1.05 -6.67
C GLY A 111 -17.32 -0.23 -5.42
N ILE A 112 -17.92 -0.60 -4.28
CA ILE A 112 -17.63 0.00 -2.98
C ILE A 112 -16.14 -0.15 -2.63
N TRP A 113 -15.58 -1.35 -2.86
CA TRP A 113 -14.14 -1.57 -2.69
C TRP A 113 -13.29 -0.59 -3.51
N HIS A 114 -13.63 -0.37 -4.79
CA HIS A 114 -12.91 0.60 -5.64
C HIS A 114 -12.99 2.03 -5.09
N LEU A 115 -14.10 2.44 -4.48
CA LEU A 115 -14.21 3.76 -3.84
C LEU A 115 -13.24 3.91 -2.66
N PHE A 116 -13.09 2.86 -1.83
CA PHE A 116 -12.10 2.85 -0.76
C PHE A 116 -10.66 2.86 -1.28
N VAL A 117 -10.39 2.14 -2.39
CA VAL A 117 -9.07 2.16 -3.05
C VAL A 117 -8.76 3.55 -3.60
N LEU A 118 -9.74 4.21 -4.23
CA LEU A 118 -9.59 5.56 -4.76
C LEU A 118 -9.34 6.56 -3.64
N GLY A 119 -10.17 6.55 -2.59
CA GLY A 119 -10.01 7.41 -1.42
C GLY A 119 -8.66 7.23 -0.73
N GLY A 120 -8.21 5.98 -0.58
CA GLY A 120 -6.88 5.67 -0.05
C GLY A 120 -5.75 6.22 -0.93
N SER A 121 -5.87 6.06 -2.25
CA SER A 121 -4.88 6.56 -3.21
C SER A 121 -4.79 8.09 -3.21
N ILE A 122 -5.93 8.78 -3.12
CA ILE A 122 -5.99 10.24 -2.98
C ILE A 122 -5.30 10.68 -1.69
N ALA A 123 -5.57 10.01 -0.57
CA ALA A 123 -4.92 10.31 0.70
C ALA A 123 -3.39 10.11 0.61
N HIS A 124 -2.91 9.01 0.01
CA HIS A 124 -1.47 8.80 -0.19
C HIS A 124 -0.84 9.85 -1.12
N PHE A 125 -1.54 10.27 -2.17
CA PHE A 125 -1.08 11.34 -3.05
C PHE A 125 -0.85 12.65 -2.28
N PHE A 126 -1.84 13.07 -1.48
CA PHE A 126 -1.68 14.26 -0.62
C PHE A 126 -0.61 14.06 0.44
N SER A 127 -0.48 12.87 1.03
CA SER A 127 0.59 12.55 1.98
C SER A 127 1.98 12.79 1.39
N VAL A 128 2.20 12.41 0.12
CA VAL A 128 3.46 12.66 -0.59
C VAL A 128 3.64 14.14 -0.94
N ILE A 129 2.59 14.85 -1.33
CA ILE A 129 2.69 16.30 -1.58
C ILE A 129 3.12 17.03 -0.29
N TYR A 130 2.46 16.74 0.82
CA TYR A 130 2.77 17.36 2.12
C TYR A 130 4.03 16.80 2.78
N SER A 131 4.71 15.79 2.21
CA SER A 131 5.99 15.33 2.75
C SER A 131 7.19 16.10 2.20
N VAL A 132 7.01 16.81 1.08
CA VAL A 132 8.06 17.59 0.39
C VAL A 132 7.88 19.09 0.60
N ALA A 133 6.68 19.53 1.00
CA ALA A 133 6.35 20.92 1.35
C ALA A 133 6.71 21.23 2.81
#